data_AF-A0A5C3LX03-F1
#
_entry.id   AF-A0A5C3LX03-F1
#
_cell.length_a   1.000
_cell.length_b   1.000
_cell.length_c   1.000
_cell.angle_alpha   90.00
_cell.angle_beta   90.00
_cell.angle_gamma   90.00
#
_symmetry.space_group_name_H-M   'P 1'
#
loop_
_entity.id
_entity.type
_entity.pdbx_description
1 polymer ?
#
loop_
_entity_poly.entity_id
_entity_poly.type
_entity_poly.pdbx_seq_one_letter_code
_entity_poly.pdbx_strand_id
1 'polypeptide(L)'
;MASSVSFRRSIRWLPDDANEPTQTVVLIGSRTGVYLDVRFVKDPLKHKLDWAFAGYRVSNGPNKVIFKHVIDSHTPNASEVFDQGTNTHLPDGATLEIGEMINPETGKMTPYEEIWEEEELEEDTRALFIKNAIGSAWYAR
;
A
#
# COMPACT_ATOMS: atom_id res chain seq x y z
N MET A 1 -12.65 -13.03 -4.07
CA MET A 1 -11.43 -12.61 -3.37
C MET A 1 -11.78 -12.41 -1.91
N ALA A 2 -10.96 -12.92 -0.99
CA ALA A 2 -11.08 -12.63 0.44
C ALA A 2 -10.58 -11.20 0.73
N SER A 3 -11.02 -10.61 1.84
CA SER A 3 -10.40 -9.39 2.35
C SER A 3 -8.97 -9.73 2.79
N SER A 4 -8.06 -8.76 2.79
CA SER A 4 -6.67 -9.02 3.13
C SER A 4 -6.03 -7.89 3.93
N VAL A 5 -4.98 -8.28 4.65
CA VAL A 5 -3.97 -7.37 5.20
C VAL A 5 -2.70 -7.60 4.40
N SER A 6 -2.17 -6.56 3.77
CA SER A 6 -0.94 -6.65 2.97
C SER A 6 0.16 -5.84 3.63
N PHE A 7 1.36 -6.40 3.66
CA PHE A 7 2.56 -5.76 4.18
C PHE A 7 3.54 -5.56 3.04
N ARG A 8 4.07 -4.34 2.89
CA ARG A 8 5.10 -4.11 1.87
C ARG A 8 6.44 -4.61 2.38
N ARG A 9 7.00 -5.60 1.68
CA ARG A 9 8.32 -6.15 1.94
C ARG A 9 9.41 -5.20 1.44
N SER A 10 9.21 -4.61 0.26
CA SER A 10 10.14 -3.65 -0.34
C SER A 10 9.49 -2.78 -1.40
N ILE A 11 10.09 -1.61 -1.62
CA ILE A 11 9.87 -0.74 -2.77
C ILE A 11 11.20 -0.39 -3.42
N ARG A 12 11.19 -0.20 -4.73
CA ARG A 12 12.22 0.57 -5.44
C ARG A 12 11.62 1.47 -6.50
N TRP A 13 12.26 2.61 -6.69
CA TRP A 13 12.11 3.44 -7.87
C TRP A 13 13.20 3.02 -8.86
N LEU A 14 12.85 2.63 -10.08
CA LEU A 14 13.86 2.12 -11.00
C LEU A 14 14.78 3.25 -11.52
N PRO A 15 16.10 3.04 -11.60
CA PRO A 15 16.82 1.76 -11.46
C PRO A 15 17.43 1.49 -10.07
N ASP A 16 17.00 2.19 -9.02
CA ASP A 16 17.61 2.11 -7.69
C ASP A 16 17.41 0.73 -7.02
N ASP A 17 18.24 0.44 -6.01
CA ASP A 17 18.14 -0.78 -5.22
C ASP A 17 16.87 -0.80 -4.36
N ALA A 18 16.32 -2.01 -4.16
CA ALA A 18 15.16 -2.21 -3.29
C ALA A 18 15.49 -1.98 -1.82
N ASN A 19 14.60 -1.26 -1.14
CA ASN A 19 14.64 -1.07 0.30
C ASN A 19 13.21 -1.05 0.87
N GLU A 20 13.07 -0.92 2.20
CA GLU A 20 11.75 -0.68 2.81
C GLU A 20 11.89 0.30 3.97
N PRO A 21 11.81 1.61 3.70
CA PRO A 21 12.03 2.65 4.71
C PRO A 21 10.83 2.81 5.65
N THR A 22 9.70 2.16 5.34
CA THR A 22 8.43 2.33 6.03
C THR A 22 7.88 1.01 6.57
N GLN A 23 7.08 1.11 7.63
CA GLN A 23 6.18 0.05 8.04
C GLN A 23 4.87 0.31 7.29
N THR A 24 4.75 -0.28 6.10
CA THR A 24 3.62 -0.09 5.19
C THR A 24 2.64 -1.23 5.33
N VAL A 25 1.38 -0.88 5.54
CA VAL A 25 0.28 -1.81 5.69
C VAL A 25 -0.90 -1.35 4.85
N VAL A 26 -1.47 -2.28 4.09
CA VAL A 26 -2.68 -2.05 3.29
C VAL A 26 -3.79 -2.97 3.80
N LEU A 27 -4.95 -2.39 4.11
CA LEU A 27 -6.17 -3.15 4.37
C LEU A 27 -7.02 -3.14 3.12
N ILE A 28 -7.56 -4.30 2.74
CA ILE A 28 -8.46 -4.40 1.58
C ILE A 28 -9.75 -5.11 1.96
N GLY A 29 -10.88 -4.42 1.80
CA GLY A 29 -12.21 -5.01 1.86
C GLY A 29 -12.63 -5.56 0.51
N SER A 30 -12.59 -6.87 0.32
CA SER A 30 -12.77 -7.46 -1.02
C SER A 30 -14.16 -7.30 -1.62
N ARG A 31 -15.20 -7.29 -0.78
CA ARG A 31 -16.60 -7.10 -1.21
C ARG A 31 -16.92 -5.66 -1.59
N THR A 32 -16.33 -4.70 -0.88
CA THR A 32 -16.60 -3.27 -1.07
C THR A 32 -15.59 -2.61 -2.02
N GLY A 33 -14.44 -3.24 -2.23
CA GLY A 33 -13.30 -2.65 -2.92
C GLY A 33 -12.62 -1.53 -2.12
N VAL A 34 -13.04 -1.27 -0.88
CA VAL A 34 -12.44 -0.24 -0.04
C VAL A 34 -11.02 -0.67 0.33
N TYR A 35 -10.08 0.26 0.27
CA TYR A 35 -8.73 0.05 0.79
C TYR A 35 -8.26 1.21 1.66
N LEU A 36 -7.28 0.91 2.51
CA LEU A 36 -6.54 1.87 3.31
C LEU A 36 -5.05 1.49 3.24
N ASP A 37 -4.21 2.35 2.68
CA ASP A 37 -2.74 2.25 2.69
C ASP A 37 -2.21 3.25 3.73
N VAL A 38 -1.41 2.76 4.68
CA VAL A 38 -0.75 3.60 5.67
C VAL A 38 0.71 3.21 5.79
N ARG A 39 1.57 4.24 5.72
CA ARG A 39 3.03 4.13 5.73
C ARG A 39 3.60 4.98 6.86
N PHE A 40 4.28 4.34 7.80
CA PHE A 40 5.05 5.04 8.84
C PHE A 40 6.53 4.85 8.63
N VAL A 41 7.33 5.90 8.82
CA VAL A 41 8.79 5.79 8.75
C VAL A 41 9.27 4.81 9.84
N LYS A 42 10.09 3.81 9.48
CA LYS A 42 10.63 2.81 10.43
C LYS A 42 11.59 3.40 11.47
N ASP A 43 12.13 4.59 11.21
CA ASP A 43 13.00 5.30 12.13
C ASP A 43 12.28 5.54 13.48
N PRO A 44 12.69 4.83 14.55
CA PRO A 44 11.99 4.88 15.84
C PRO A 44 12.09 6.26 16.50
N LEU A 45 12.99 7.13 16.06
CA LEU A 45 13.08 8.49 16.58
C LEU A 45 12.07 9.44 15.92
N LYS A 46 11.50 9.06 14.77
CA LYS A 46 10.67 9.95 13.97
C LYS A 46 9.17 9.70 14.13
N HIS A 47 8.74 8.46 14.43
CA HIS A 47 7.32 8.08 14.62
C HIS A 47 6.33 8.85 13.72
N LYS A 48 6.74 9.09 12.47
CA LYS A 48 6.12 10.07 11.56
C LYS A 48 5.33 9.31 10.49
N LEU A 49 4.12 9.80 10.21
CA LEU A 49 3.38 9.39 9.03
C LEU A 49 4.17 9.82 7.79
N ASP A 50 4.52 8.85 6.95
CA ASP A 50 5.12 9.12 5.66
C ASP A 50 4.02 9.47 4.65
N TRP A 51 3.08 8.54 4.44
CA TRP A 51 1.93 8.70 3.56
C TRP A 51 0.76 7.86 4.10
N ALA A 52 -0.46 8.40 4.06
CA ALA A 52 -1.68 7.62 4.20
C ALA A 52 -2.67 8.02 3.12
N PHE A 53 -3.30 7.02 2.52
CA PHE A 53 -4.34 7.24 1.53
C PHE A 53 -5.33 6.08 1.51
N ALA A 54 -6.55 6.37 1.08
CA ALA A 54 -7.63 5.42 1.11
C ALA A 54 -8.64 5.72 0.01
N GLY A 55 -9.39 4.70 -0.39
CA GLY A 55 -10.42 4.85 -1.40
C GLY A 55 -10.91 3.52 -1.90
N TYR A 56 -11.06 3.40 -3.22
CA TYR A 56 -11.61 2.22 -3.87
C TYR A 56 -10.67 1.63 -4.90
N ARG A 57 -10.43 0.33 -4.81
CA ARG A 57 -9.74 -0.43 -5.84
C ARG A 57 -10.73 -0.89 -6.92
N VAL A 58 -10.34 -0.78 -8.17
CA VAL A 58 -11.14 -1.21 -9.33
C VAL A 58 -10.27 -2.13 -10.19
N SER A 59 -10.76 -3.33 -10.48
CA SER A 59 -10.08 -4.24 -11.42
C SER A 59 -10.17 -3.67 -12.84
N ASN A 60 -9.03 -3.66 -13.55
CA ASN A 60 -8.88 -3.17 -14.93
C ASN A 60 -8.22 -4.22 -15.84
N GLY A 61 -8.60 -5.48 -15.65
CA GLY A 61 -8.03 -6.64 -16.34
C GLY A 61 -7.61 -7.73 -15.35
N PRO A 62 -7.03 -8.85 -15.83
CA PRO A 62 -6.73 -10.01 -14.99
C PRO A 62 -5.78 -9.68 -13.83
N ASN A 63 -4.79 -8.84 -14.09
CA ASN A 63 -3.71 -8.52 -13.15
C ASN A 63 -3.57 -7.02 -12.89
N LYS A 64 -4.46 -6.19 -13.43
CA LYS A 64 -4.36 -4.73 -13.34
C LYS A 64 -5.38 -4.18 -12.36
N VAL A 65 -4.93 -3.28 -11.51
CA VAL A 65 -5.77 -2.62 -10.50
C VAL A 65 -5.56 -1.12 -10.62
N ILE A 66 -6.66 -0.37 -10.54
CA ILE A 66 -6.65 1.08 -10.40
C ILE A 66 -7.05 1.41 -8.96
N PHE A 67 -6.27 2.25 -8.29
CA PHE A 67 -6.56 2.75 -6.96
C PHE A 67 -7.12 4.17 -7.08
N LYS A 68 -8.40 4.34 -6.77
CA LYS A 68 -9.06 5.65 -6.78
C LYS A 68 -9.00 6.24 -5.39
N HIS A 69 -8.19 7.28 -5.23
CA HIS A 69 -8.01 7.95 -3.94
C HIS A 69 -9.24 8.80 -3.62
N VAL A 70 -9.68 8.72 -2.36
CA VAL A 70 -10.71 9.58 -1.77
C VAL A 70 -10.11 10.40 -0.63
N ILE A 71 -9.12 9.82 0.07
CA ILE A 71 -8.32 10.46 1.10
C ILE A 71 -6.86 10.31 0.69
N ASP A 72 -6.08 11.38 0.79
CA ASP A 72 -4.65 11.36 0.54
C ASP A 72 -3.94 12.40 1.42
N SER A 73 -2.93 12.00 2.19
CA SER A 73 -2.21 12.92 3.08
C SER A 73 -1.21 13.83 2.36
N HIS A 74 -0.87 13.54 1.10
CA HIS A 74 0.07 14.35 0.31
C HIS A 74 -0.65 15.39 -0.55
N THR A 75 -1.95 15.25 -0.79
CA THR A 75 -2.70 16.19 -1.63
C THR A 75 -4.16 16.37 -1.17
N PRO A 76 -4.68 17.60 -1.16
CA PRO A 76 -6.11 17.83 -0.94
C PRO A 76 -6.98 17.36 -2.14
N ASN A 77 -6.38 17.17 -3.32
CA ASN A 77 -7.08 16.79 -4.55
C ASN A 77 -6.97 15.28 -4.81
N ALA A 78 -7.26 14.45 -3.81
CA ALA A 78 -7.10 13.00 -3.87
C ALA A 78 -7.77 12.38 -5.12
N SER A 79 -8.95 12.84 -5.51
CA SER A 79 -9.68 12.32 -6.68
C SER A 79 -8.99 12.51 -8.03
N GLU A 80 -7.97 13.38 -8.11
CA GLU A 80 -7.19 13.63 -9.33
C GLU A 80 -5.92 12.76 -9.40
N VAL A 81 -5.57 12.04 -8.33
CA VAL A 81 -4.43 11.12 -8.31
C VAL A 81 -4.74 9.94 -9.22
N PHE A 82 -3.85 9.68 -10.17
CA PHE A 82 -3.89 8.51 -11.03
C PHE A 82 -2.90 7.47 -10.49
N ASP A 83 -3.43 6.40 -9.92
CA ASP A 83 -2.65 5.30 -9.36
C ASP A 83 -3.13 3.97 -9.96
N GLN A 84 -2.20 3.22 -10.56
CA GLN A 84 -2.44 1.92 -11.13
C GLN A 84 -1.24 0.99 -10.97
N GLY A 85 -1.53 -0.27 -10.67
CA GLY A 85 -0.54 -1.33 -10.52
C GLY A 85 -0.88 -2.55 -11.38
N THR A 86 0.16 -3.28 -11.78
CA THR A 86 0.06 -4.63 -12.37
C THR A 86 0.68 -5.64 -11.42
N ASN A 87 -0.12 -6.60 -10.97
CA ASN A 87 0.25 -7.59 -9.96
C ASN A 87 0.62 -8.94 -10.59
N THR A 88 1.72 -9.52 -10.13
CA THR A 88 2.17 -10.87 -10.52
C THR A 88 2.54 -11.65 -9.27
N HIS A 89 1.94 -12.82 -9.07
CA HIS A 89 2.33 -13.70 -7.96
C HIS A 89 3.72 -14.32 -8.21
N LEU A 90 4.53 -14.33 -7.17
CA LEU A 90 5.87 -14.86 -7.16
C LEU A 90 5.90 -16.29 -6.59
N PRO A 91 6.94 -17.09 -6.90
CA PRO A 91 7.04 -18.48 -6.44
C PRO A 91 7.08 -18.67 -4.91
N ASP A 92 7.47 -17.63 -4.17
CA ASP A 92 7.55 -17.63 -2.70
C ASP A 92 6.22 -17.22 -2.03
N GLY A 93 5.16 -16.99 -2.82
CA GLY A 93 3.85 -16.58 -2.34
C GLY A 93 3.66 -15.07 -2.21
N ALA A 94 4.71 -14.26 -2.44
CA ALA A 94 4.58 -12.81 -2.47
C ALA A 94 3.94 -12.32 -3.79
N THR A 95 3.50 -11.06 -3.82
CA THR A 95 3.00 -10.39 -5.02
C THR A 95 3.99 -9.30 -5.44
N LEU A 96 4.45 -9.33 -6.69
CA LEU A 96 5.15 -8.21 -7.32
C LEU A 96 4.11 -7.28 -7.95
N GLU A 97 4.09 -6.04 -7.49
CA GLU A 97 3.36 -4.95 -8.12
C GLU A 97 4.34 -4.07 -8.91
N ILE A 98 4.00 -3.77 -10.16
CA ILE A 98 4.71 -2.78 -10.96
C ILE A 98 3.77 -1.69 -11.45
N GLY A 99 4.28 -0.46 -11.50
CA GLY A 99 3.52 0.69 -11.96
C GLY A 99 4.40 1.88 -12.26
N GLU A 100 3.77 3.03 -12.51
CA GLU A 100 4.45 4.31 -12.67
C GLU A 100 3.67 5.37 -11.89
N MET A 101 4.36 6.13 -11.03
CA MET A 101 3.78 7.27 -10.32
C MET A 101 4.82 8.37 -10.14
N ILE A 102 4.41 9.54 -9.66
CA ILE A 102 5.34 10.63 -9.34
C ILE A 102 6.18 10.19 -8.13
N ASN A 103 7.49 10.03 -8.32
CA ASN A 103 8.41 9.81 -7.21
C ASN A 103 8.43 11.07 -6.33
N PRO A 104 8.05 11.00 -5.04
CA PRO A 104 7.96 12.16 -4.16
C PRO A 104 9.30 12.88 -3.94
N GLU A 105 10.43 12.19 -4.04
CA GLU A 105 11.76 12.77 -3.85
C GLU A 105 12.21 13.59 -5.08
N THR A 106 11.85 13.15 -6.28
CA THR A 106 12.31 13.78 -7.54
C THR A 106 11.24 14.62 -8.24
N GLY A 107 9.97 14.44 -7.88
CA GLY A 107 8.82 15.07 -8.55
C GLY A 107 8.58 14.58 -9.98
N LYS A 108 9.14 13.43 -10.38
CA LYS A 108 9.05 12.90 -11.75
C LYS A 108 8.25 11.61 -11.79
N MET A 109 7.47 11.44 -12.86
CA MET A 109 6.89 10.13 -13.21
C MET A 109 8.02 9.11 -13.35
N THR A 110 8.00 8.09 -12.49
CA THR A 110 9.07 7.09 -12.35
C THR A 110 8.44 5.70 -12.22
N PRO A 111 8.95 4.70 -12.95
CA PRO A 111 8.56 3.32 -12.73
C PRO A 111 8.95 2.85 -11.33
N TYR A 112 8.05 2.08 -10.70
CA TYR A 112 8.30 1.47 -9.41
C TYR A 112 8.06 -0.03 -9.45
N GLU A 113 8.67 -0.70 -8.49
CA GLU A 113 8.34 -2.08 -8.13
C GLU A 113 8.12 -2.17 -6.63
N GLU A 114 7.05 -2.84 -6.23
CA GLU A 114 6.73 -3.16 -4.84
C GLU A 114 6.56 -4.66 -4.68
N ILE A 115 7.05 -5.21 -3.57
CA ILE A 115 6.88 -6.60 -3.20
C ILE A 115 5.97 -6.65 -1.98
N TRP A 116 4.87 -7.38 -2.09
CA TRP A 116 3.81 -7.45 -1.08
C TRP A 116 3.69 -8.86 -0.51
N GLU A 117 3.54 -8.94 0.80
CA GLU A 117 3.10 -10.14 1.52
C GLU A 117 1.63 -9.96 1.87
N GLU A 118 0.79 -10.93 1.52
CA GLU A 118 -0.66 -10.85 1.74
C GLU A 118 -1.12 -11.91 2.74
N GLU A 119 -1.86 -11.46 3.75
CA GLU A 119 -2.59 -12.32 4.68
C GLU A 119 -4.08 -12.25 4.33
N GLU A 120 -4.63 -13.33 3.78
CA GLU A 120 -6.06 -13.45 3.53
C GLU A 120 -6.82 -13.61 4.85
N LEU A 121 -7.93 -12.88 4.97
CA LEU A 121 -8.80 -12.92 6.14
C LEU A 121 -9.96 -13.88 5.91
N GLU A 122 -10.31 -14.62 6.96
CA GLU A 122 -11.53 -15.44 6.98
C GLU A 122 -12.77 -14.55 6.80
N GLU A 123 -13.84 -15.14 6.27
CA GLU A 123 -15.12 -14.46 6.06
C GLU A 123 -15.63 -13.83 7.38
N ASP A 124 -16.18 -12.61 7.30
CA ASP A 124 -16.64 -11.78 8.42
C ASP A 124 -15.57 -11.28 9.42
N THR A 125 -14.28 -11.57 9.18
CA THR A 125 -13.19 -10.98 9.96
C THR A 125 -13.12 -9.47 9.75
N ARG A 126 -13.08 -8.71 10.84
CA ARG A 126 -12.87 -7.26 10.81
C ARG A 126 -11.39 -6.97 10.95
N ALA A 127 -10.84 -6.28 9.96
CA ALA A 127 -9.49 -5.74 10.05
C ALA A 127 -9.49 -4.38 10.77
N LEU A 128 -8.55 -4.16 11.67
CA LEU A 128 -8.31 -2.90 12.37
C LEU A 128 -6.85 -2.51 12.21
N PHE A 129 -6.62 -1.22 11.97
CA PHE A 129 -5.29 -0.62 12.05
C PHE A 129 -5.17 0.15 13.37
N ILE A 130 -4.26 -0.29 14.25
CA ILE A 130 -4.14 0.24 15.61
C ILE A 130 -2.69 0.52 15.98
N LYS A 131 -2.49 1.49 16.87
CA LYS A 131 -1.19 1.75 17.51
C LYS A 131 -1.14 1.02 18.84
N ASN A 132 0.00 0.44 19.22
CA ASN A 132 0.14 -0.12 20.56
C ASN A 132 -0.02 0.98 21.64
N ALA A 133 -0.35 0.56 22.86
CA ALA A 133 -0.67 1.48 23.95
C ALA A 133 0.48 2.46 24.30
N ILE A 134 1.73 2.05 24.07
CA ILE A 134 2.91 2.89 24.31
C ILE A 134 3.28 3.77 23.10
N GLY A 135 2.57 3.64 21.99
CA GLY A 135 2.73 4.47 20.81
C GLY A 135 4.02 4.23 20.00
N SER A 136 4.66 3.07 20.13
CA SER A 136 5.93 2.75 19.47
C SER A 136 5.79 1.96 18.16
N ALA A 137 4.69 1.22 17.97
CA ALA A 137 4.49 0.36 16.81
C ALA A 137 3.02 0.34 16.35
N TRP A 138 2.83 0.22 15.04
CA TRP A 138 1.54 0.06 14.39
C TRP A 138 1.31 -1.41 14.03
N TYR A 139 0.06 -1.84 14.12
CA TYR A 139 -0.36 -3.21 13.84
C TYR A 139 -1.65 -3.18 13.01
N ALA A 140 -1.76 -4.12 12.09
CA ALA A 140 -3.03 -4.53 11.53
C ALA A 140 -3.37 -5.95 12.01
N ARG A 141 -4.66 -6.20 12.23
CA ARG A 141 -5.21 -7.52 12.52
C ARG A 141 -6.64 -7.58 12.01
#